data_AF-A0A4R6YQ55-F1
#
_entry.id   AF-A0A4R6YQ55-F1
#
_cell.length_a   1.000
_cell.length_b   1.000
_cell.length_c   1.000
_cell.angle_alpha   90.00
_cell.angle_beta   90.00
_cell.angle_gamma   90.00
#
_symmetry.space_group_name_H-M   'P 1'
#
loop_
_entity.id
_entity.type
_entity.pdbx_description
1 polymer ?
#
loop_
_entity_poly.entity_id
_entity_poly.type
_entity_poly.pdbx_seq_one_letter_code
_entity_poly.pdbx_strand_id
1 'polypeptide(L)'
;MSTEAHTITQSPLLEMEDIEKAVLDSAALTPAEAEERFRRIGDILLLNVQVLDLDEDIDNLATFAVGAAEELSDFLRERTLRFAGRRHWQYRPLILKKGGNNDAFSDLYPPEFRKETMMECLLYNLCKDDRFAEGANALAGLRDYPPVTKKARKTKR
;
A
#
# COMPACT_ATOMS: atom_id res chain seq x y z
N MET A 1 -35.94 -1.74 2.80
CA MET A 1 -34.81 -0.88 3.20
C MET A 1 -33.76 -0.96 2.11
N SER A 2 -33.46 0.16 1.46
CA SER A 2 -32.51 0.22 0.36
C SER A 2 -31.08 0.18 0.94
N THR A 3 -30.31 -0.84 0.59
CA THR A 3 -28.84 -0.80 0.71
C THR A 3 -28.34 0.15 -0.36
N GLU A 4 -28.20 1.43 -0.01
CA GLU A 4 -27.38 2.33 -0.80
C GLU A 4 -25.95 1.77 -0.75
N ALA A 5 -25.52 1.20 -1.86
CA ALA A 5 -24.11 0.98 -2.10
C ALA A 5 -23.47 2.38 -2.08
N HIS A 6 -22.76 2.70 -1.00
CA HIS A 6 -21.85 3.83 -0.99
C HIS A 6 -20.75 3.52 -2.00
N THR A 7 -21.00 3.87 -3.26
CA THR A 7 -19.98 3.95 -4.29
C THR A 7 -18.96 4.95 -3.76
N ILE A 8 -17.76 4.48 -3.41
CA ILE A 8 -16.61 5.34 -3.25
C ILE A 8 -16.56 6.16 -4.54
N THR A 9 -16.86 7.45 -4.47
CA THR A 9 -16.63 8.37 -5.56
C THR A 9 -15.20 8.11 -6.01
N GLN A 10 -15.00 7.67 -7.25
CA GLN A 10 -13.70 7.27 -7.78
C GLN A 10 -12.82 8.52 -7.92
N SER A 11 -12.43 9.11 -6.79
CA SER A 11 -11.39 10.11 -6.74
C SER A 11 -10.14 9.43 -7.27
N PRO A 12 -9.52 9.95 -8.35
CA PRO A 12 -8.29 9.38 -8.85
C PRO A 12 -7.25 9.41 -7.72
N LEU A 13 -6.46 8.35 -7.63
CA LEU A 13 -5.31 8.34 -6.73
C LEU A 13 -4.36 9.46 -7.14
N LEU A 14 -3.94 10.27 -6.18
CA LEU A 14 -3.05 11.40 -6.37
C LEU A 14 -1.62 10.91 -6.59
N GLU A 15 -0.91 11.60 -7.49
CA GLU A 15 0.55 11.45 -7.68
C GLU A 15 0.99 10.01 -8.04
N MET A 16 0.12 9.21 -8.67
CA MET A 16 0.48 7.85 -9.09
C MET A 16 1.58 7.84 -10.16
N GLU A 17 1.59 8.81 -11.08
CA GLU A 17 2.67 8.97 -12.07
C GLU A 17 4.02 9.27 -11.39
N ASP A 18 4.00 10.01 -10.28
CA ASP A 18 5.20 10.27 -9.49
C ASP A 18 5.69 9.00 -8.80
N ILE A 19 4.79 8.16 -8.27
CA ILE A 19 5.15 6.83 -7.73
C ILE A 19 5.72 5.94 -8.84
N GLU A 20 5.10 5.90 -10.02
CA GLU A 20 5.58 5.10 -11.15
C GLU A 20 7.01 5.47 -11.51
N LYS A 21 7.24 6.75 -11.82
CA LYS A 21 8.56 7.25 -12.16
C LYS A 21 9.54 7.05 -11.01
N ALA A 22 9.06 7.25 -9.78
CA ALA A 22 9.86 7.06 -8.58
C ALA A 22 10.46 5.66 -8.51
N VAL A 23 9.64 4.63 -8.73
CA VAL A 23 10.06 3.23 -8.72
C VAL A 23 10.96 2.92 -9.91
N LEU A 24 10.58 3.30 -11.14
CA LEU A 24 11.36 3.00 -12.35
C LEU A 24 12.78 3.54 -12.30
N ASP A 25 12.97 4.76 -11.80
CA ASP A 25 14.28 5.40 -11.74
C ASP A 25 15.17 4.84 -10.59
N SER A 26 14.61 4.05 -9.67
CA SER A 26 15.29 3.69 -8.41
C SER A 26 16.46 2.72 -8.56
N ALA A 27 16.53 1.96 -9.65
CA ALA A 27 17.63 1.02 -9.90
C ALA A 27 18.99 1.72 -10.08
N ALA A 28 18.98 2.98 -10.51
CA ALA A 28 20.19 3.76 -10.76
C ALA A 28 20.60 4.66 -9.57
N LEU A 29 19.83 4.66 -8.48
CA LEU A 29 20.05 5.55 -7.34
C LEU A 29 21.09 4.98 -6.36
N THR A 30 21.79 5.88 -5.67
CA THR A 30 22.56 5.51 -4.49
C THR A 30 21.63 5.09 -3.35
N PRO A 31 22.10 4.33 -2.34
CA PRO A 31 21.25 3.92 -1.21
C PRO A 31 20.56 5.07 -0.49
N ALA A 32 21.24 6.21 -0.30
CA ALA A 32 20.68 7.38 0.35
C ALA A 32 19.56 8.05 -0.49
N GLU A 33 19.74 8.12 -1.81
CA GLU A 33 18.72 8.64 -2.73
C GLU A 33 17.52 7.70 -2.83
N ALA A 34 17.78 6.39 -2.84
CA ALA A 34 16.74 5.37 -2.82
C ALA A 34 15.94 5.40 -1.50
N GLU A 35 16.59 5.66 -0.36
CA GLU A 35 15.91 5.84 0.93
C GLU A 35 15.02 7.09 0.94
N GLU A 36 15.51 8.22 0.41
CA GLU A 36 14.69 9.42 0.24
C GLU A 36 13.49 9.15 -0.67
N ARG A 37 13.71 8.40 -1.76
CA ARG A 37 12.65 8.00 -2.68
C ARG A 37 11.60 7.12 -2.00
N PHE A 38 12.06 6.14 -1.21
CA PHE A 38 11.20 5.25 -0.43
C PHE A 38 10.29 6.06 0.51
N ARG A 39 10.86 6.99 1.27
CA ARG A 39 10.11 7.86 2.19
C ARG A 39 9.05 8.68 1.43
N ARG A 40 9.42 9.29 0.31
CA ARG A 40 8.49 10.06 -0.51
C ARG A 40 7.32 9.23 -1.06
N ILE A 41 7.57 8.03 -1.57
CA ILE A 41 6.48 7.16 -2.05
C ILE A 41 5.55 6.81 -0.87
N GLY A 42 6.12 6.48 0.30
CA GLY A 42 5.34 6.22 1.51
C GLY A 42 4.46 7.40 1.93
N ASP A 43 4.97 8.63 1.82
CA ASP A 43 4.20 9.85 2.08
C ASP A 43 3.04 10.02 1.10
N ILE A 44 3.25 9.78 -0.20
CA ILE A 44 2.19 9.86 -1.22
C ILE A 44 1.08 8.82 -0.94
N LEU A 45 1.46 7.59 -0.58
CA LEU A 45 0.50 6.54 -0.24
C LEU A 45 -0.34 6.94 0.99
N LEU A 46 0.30 7.47 2.04
CA LEU A 46 -0.41 7.91 3.24
C LEU A 46 -1.31 9.12 2.96
N LEU A 47 -0.88 10.05 2.11
CA LEU A 47 -1.72 11.17 1.67
C LEU A 47 -2.99 10.67 0.98
N ASN A 48 -2.87 9.69 0.07
CA ASN A 48 -4.03 9.11 -0.60
C ASN A 48 -5.00 8.46 0.40
N VAL A 49 -4.49 7.70 1.38
CA VAL A 49 -5.30 7.13 2.46
C VAL A 49 -6.09 8.21 3.20
N GLN A 50 -5.46 9.34 3.49
CA GLN A 50 -6.09 10.46 4.20
C GLN A 50 -7.13 11.19 3.35
N VAL A 51 -6.82 11.47 2.09
CA VAL A 51 -7.73 12.16 1.15
C VAL A 51 -8.97 11.33 0.85
N LEU A 52 -8.81 10.01 0.77
CA LEU A 52 -9.91 9.05 0.56
C LEU A 52 -10.67 8.73 1.85
N ASP A 53 -10.27 9.31 2.99
CA ASP A 53 -10.84 9.05 4.31
C ASP A 53 -10.87 7.56 4.66
N LEU A 54 -9.81 6.82 4.30
CA LEU A 54 -9.70 5.39 4.57
C LEU A 54 -9.37 5.13 6.03
N ASP A 55 -9.90 4.04 6.58
CA ASP A 55 -9.47 3.49 7.85
C ASP A 55 -7.98 3.11 7.80
N GLU A 56 -7.23 3.50 8.82
CA GLU A 56 -5.77 3.36 8.88
C GLU A 56 -5.31 2.06 9.57
N ASP A 57 -6.19 1.07 9.69
CA ASP A 57 -5.83 -0.31 10.05
C ASP A 57 -4.87 -0.93 9.02
N ILE A 58 -3.86 -1.65 9.51
CA ILE A 58 -2.77 -2.19 8.69
C ILE A 58 -3.26 -3.07 7.54
N ASP A 59 -4.27 -3.90 7.77
CA ASP A 59 -4.74 -4.78 6.71
C ASP A 59 -5.48 -3.98 5.61
N ASN A 60 -6.19 -2.92 6.00
CA ASN A 60 -6.85 -2.02 5.07
C ASN A 60 -5.80 -1.27 4.23
N LEU A 61 -4.75 -0.79 4.87
CA LEU A 61 -3.62 -0.12 4.21
C LEU A 61 -2.85 -1.06 3.26
N ALA A 62 -2.60 -2.30 3.67
CA ALA A 62 -1.98 -3.31 2.82
C ALA A 62 -2.85 -3.58 1.58
N THR A 63 -4.17 -3.71 1.77
CA THR A 63 -5.12 -3.89 0.66
C THR A 63 -5.12 -2.69 -0.30
N PHE A 64 -5.09 -1.48 0.26
CA PHE A 64 -4.96 -0.24 -0.52
C PHE A 64 -3.68 -0.24 -1.38
N ALA A 65 -2.54 -0.60 -0.80
CA ALA A 65 -1.26 -0.65 -1.51
C ALA A 65 -1.23 -1.69 -2.65
N VAL A 66 -1.89 -2.84 -2.48
CA VAL A 66 -2.06 -3.80 -3.58
C VAL A 66 -2.90 -3.19 -4.71
N GLY A 67 -4.00 -2.50 -4.36
CA GLY A 67 -4.80 -1.76 -5.33
C GLY A 67 -3.99 -0.69 -6.08
N ALA A 68 -3.13 0.05 -5.37
CA ALA A 68 -2.22 1.03 -5.98
C ALA A 68 -1.26 0.36 -6.98
N ALA A 69 -0.70 -0.82 -6.66
CA ALA A 69 0.14 -1.57 -7.61
C ALA A 69 -0.62 -1.97 -8.89
N GLU A 70 -1.89 -2.37 -8.76
CA GLU A 70 -2.76 -2.68 -9.90
C GLU A 70 -3.14 -1.47 -10.75
N GLU A 71 -3.11 -0.27 -10.15
CA GLU A 71 -3.30 0.96 -10.92
C GLU A 71 -2.06 1.34 -11.74
N LEU A 72 -0.88 1.01 -11.23
CA LEU A 72 0.40 1.28 -11.89
C LEU A 72 0.76 0.28 -12.99
N SER A 73 0.34 -0.98 -12.85
CA SER A 73 0.70 -2.07 -13.78
C SER A 73 -0.52 -2.75 -14.37
N ASP A 74 -0.68 -2.62 -15.68
CA ASP A 74 -1.70 -3.37 -16.44
C ASP A 74 -1.47 -4.89 -16.36
N PHE A 75 -0.21 -5.33 -16.31
CA PHE A 75 0.11 -6.74 -16.10
C PHE A 75 -0.46 -7.27 -14.78
N LEU A 76 -0.27 -6.53 -13.68
CA LEU A 76 -0.83 -6.90 -12.38
C LEU A 76 -2.36 -6.86 -12.39
N ARG A 77 -2.93 -5.81 -12.99
CA ARG A 77 -4.38 -5.66 -13.14
C ARG A 77 -5.00 -6.83 -13.91
N GLU A 78 -4.46 -7.16 -15.08
CA GLU A 78 -4.91 -8.30 -15.88
C GLU A 78 -4.73 -9.63 -15.15
N ARG A 79 -3.59 -9.82 -14.48
CA ARG A 79 -3.32 -11.00 -13.67
C ARG A 79 -4.36 -11.16 -12.56
N THR A 80 -4.64 -10.11 -11.79
CA THR A 80 -5.65 -10.14 -10.73
C THR A 80 -7.03 -10.46 -11.31
N LEU A 81 -7.44 -9.80 -12.39
CA LEU A 81 -8.73 -10.05 -13.03
C LEU A 81 -8.84 -11.50 -13.55
N ARG A 82 -7.75 -12.07 -14.06
CA ARG A 82 -7.73 -13.46 -14.54
C ARG A 82 -7.87 -14.49 -13.43
N PHE A 83 -7.17 -14.29 -12.31
CA PHE A 83 -7.12 -15.29 -11.22
C PHE A 83 -8.24 -15.13 -10.20
N ALA A 84 -8.70 -13.89 -9.95
CA ALA A 84 -9.71 -13.59 -8.94
C ALA A 84 -11.07 -13.17 -9.54
N GLY A 85 -11.13 -12.85 -10.84
CA GLY A 85 -12.33 -12.32 -11.50
C GLY A 85 -12.71 -10.89 -11.09
N ARG A 86 -11.88 -10.23 -10.27
CA ARG A 86 -12.12 -8.90 -9.68
C ARG A 86 -10.82 -8.34 -9.09
N ARG A 87 -10.72 -7.02 -8.90
CA ARG A 87 -9.59 -6.33 -8.26
C ARG A 87 -9.46 -6.67 -6.77
N HIS A 88 -8.28 -6.48 -6.17
CA HIS A 88 -8.04 -6.88 -4.78
C HIS A 88 -8.95 -6.16 -3.77
N TRP A 89 -9.14 -4.84 -3.93
CA TRP A 89 -10.08 -4.09 -3.10
C TRP A 89 -11.55 -4.48 -3.33
N GLN A 90 -11.88 -5.33 -4.31
CA GLN A 90 -13.23 -5.89 -4.46
C GLN A 90 -13.39 -7.21 -3.71
N TYR A 91 -12.29 -7.85 -3.29
CA TYR A 91 -12.29 -9.01 -2.40
C TYR A 91 -12.38 -8.58 -0.94
N ARG A 92 -11.55 -7.59 -0.56
CA ARG A 92 -11.61 -6.91 0.73
C ARG A 92 -11.87 -5.42 0.46
N PRO A 93 -13.14 -4.98 0.45
CA PRO A 93 -13.48 -3.57 0.30
C PRO A 93 -12.71 -2.71 1.29
N LEU A 94 -12.19 -1.59 0.79
CA LEU A 94 -11.54 -0.61 1.64
C LEU A 94 -12.56 -0.04 2.62
N ILE A 95 -12.16 0.00 3.88
CA ILE A 95 -12.97 0.55 4.96
C ILE A 95 -12.75 2.07 4.99
N LEU A 96 -13.83 2.84 5.08
CA LEU A 96 -13.81 4.28 5.27
C LEU A 96 -13.92 4.61 6.75
N LYS A 97 -13.34 5.73 7.17
CA LYS A 97 -13.54 6.30 8.49
C LYS A 97 -15.00 6.66 8.70
N LYS A 98 -15.46 6.55 9.94
CA LYS A 98 -16.82 6.93 10.34
C LYS A 98 -16.77 8.17 11.22
N GLY A 99 -17.29 9.28 10.71
CA GLY A 99 -17.24 10.57 11.43
C GLY A 99 -15.80 11.06 11.64
N GLY A 100 -14.91 10.81 10.67
CA GLY A 100 -13.50 11.21 10.71
C GLY A 100 -12.61 10.36 11.62
N ASN A 101 -13.13 9.26 12.18
CA ASN A 101 -12.38 8.36 13.06
C ASN A 101 -12.26 6.96 12.44
N ASN A 102 -11.13 6.30 12.71
CA ASN A 102 -10.97 4.87 12.44
C ASN A 102 -11.98 4.05 13.26
N ASP A 103 -12.26 2.83 12.83
CA ASP A 103 -13.05 1.86 13.56
C ASP A 103 -12.43 1.59 14.95
N ALA A 104 -13.29 1.34 15.94
CA ALA A 104 -12.85 1.12 17.31
C ALA A 104 -12.00 -0.15 17.49
N PHE A 105 -12.07 -1.07 16.52
CA PHE A 105 -11.29 -2.31 16.50
C PHE A 105 -10.05 -2.23 15.61
N SER A 106 -9.79 -1.09 14.95
CA SER A 106 -8.61 -0.91 14.09
C SER A 106 -7.31 -0.90 14.90
N ASP A 107 -6.34 -1.69 14.46
CA ASP A 107 -5.00 -1.72 15.06
C ASP A 107 -4.15 -0.58 14.47
N LEU A 108 -4.14 0.56 15.16
CA LEU A 108 -3.41 1.75 14.71
C LEU A 108 -1.94 1.74 15.15
N TYR A 109 -1.05 1.65 14.15
CA TYR A 109 0.40 1.77 14.34
C TYR A 109 0.88 3.21 14.08
N PRO A 110 2.11 3.57 14.51
CA PRO A 110 2.70 4.86 14.18
C PRO A 110 2.73 5.14 12.67
N PRO A 111 2.64 6.42 12.23
CA PRO A 111 2.64 6.78 10.80
C PRO A 111 3.74 6.13 9.97
N GLU A 112 4.98 6.12 10.44
CA GLU A 112 6.10 5.53 9.70
C GLU A 112 5.93 4.02 9.46
N PHE A 113 5.49 3.28 10.46
CA PHE A 113 5.22 1.84 10.31
C PHE A 113 4.13 1.56 9.27
N ARG A 114 3.12 2.44 9.18
CA ARG A 114 2.04 2.33 8.21
C ARG A 114 2.52 2.62 6.78
N LYS A 115 3.35 3.66 6.60
CA LYS A 115 3.99 3.97 5.31
C LYS A 115 4.85 2.79 4.85
N GLU A 116 5.68 2.26 5.73
CA GLU A 116 6.55 1.12 5.45
C GLU A 116 5.75 -0.12 5.03
N THR A 117 4.66 -0.43 5.74
CA THR A 117 3.81 -1.59 5.40
C THR A 117 3.17 -1.44 4.02
N MET A 118 2.67 -0.24 3.69
CA MET A 118 2.13 0.03 2.35
C MET A 118 3.22 -0.06 1.28
N MET A 119 4.40 0.48 1.55
CA MET A 119 5.55 0.39 0.66
C MET A 119 5.96 -1.05 0.37
N GLU A 120 6.09 -1.88 1.40
CA GLU A 120 6.44 -3.29 1.25
C GLU A 120 5.40 -4.03 0.40
N CYS A 121 4.11 -3.81 0.67
CA CYS A 121 3.04 -4.41 -0.11
C CYS A 121 3.04 -3.94 -1.57
N LEU A 122 3.26 -2.65 -1.81
CA LEU A 122 3.37 -2.07 -3.15
C LEU A 122 4.53 -2.71 -3.92
N LEU A 123 5.75 -2.64 -3.37
CA LEU A 123 6.97 -3.10 -4.02
C LEU A 123 6.98 -4.62 -4.26
N TYR A 124 6.47 -5.41 -3.31
CA TYR A 124 6.32 -6.86 -3.47
C TYR A 124 5.41 -7.24 -4.64
N ASN A 125 4.42 -6.40 -4.97
CA ASN A 125 3.58 -6.65 -6.13
C ASN A 125 4.18 -6.11 -7.41
N LEU A 126 4.73 -4.88 -7.39
CA LEU A 126 5.39 -4.28 -8.55
C LEU A 126 6.57 -5.12 -9.05
N CYS A 127 7.31 -5.81 -8.17
CA CYS A 127 8.44 -6.64 -8.60
C CYS A 127 8.07 -7.85 -9.48
N LYS A 128 6.77 -8.16 -9.61
CA LYS A 128 6.27 -9.22 -10.48
C LYS A 128 6.07 -8.77 -11.93
N ASP A 129 6.11 -7.46 -12.20
CA ASP A 129 6.12 -6.87 -13.53
C ASP A 129 7.58 -6.52 -13.89
N ASP A 130 8.08 -7.10 -14.98
CA ASP A 130 9.46 -6.92 -15.45
C ASP A 130 9.83 -5.43 -15.63
N ARG A 131 8.85 -4.57 -15.97
CA ARG A 131 9.06 -3.13 -16.11
C ARG A 131 9.53 -2.47 -14.81
N PHE A 132 9.00 -2.92 -13.68
CA PHE A 132 9.27 -2.35 -12.37
C PHE A 132 10.28 -3.14 -11.55
N ALA A 133 10.58 -4.38 -11.93
CA ALA A 133 11.31 -5.35 -11.11
C ALA A 133 12.63 -4.80 -10.56
N GLU A 134 13.49 -4.21 -11.40
CA GLU A 134 14.79 -3.71 -10.95
C GLU A 134 14.65 -2.58 -9.93
N GLY A 135 13.83 -1.57 -10.22
CA GLY A 135 13.60 -0.44 -9.33
C GLY A 135 12.90 -0.82 -8.03
N ALA A 136 11.91 -1.72 -8.10
CA ALA A 136 11.20 -2.22 -6.94
C ALA A 136 12.13 -3.04 -6.02
N ASN A 137 13.01 -3.86 -6.60
CA ASN A 137 14.00 -4.62 -5.83
C ASN A 137 15.08 -3.72 -5.23
N ALA A 138 15.50 -2.66 -5.92
CA ALA A 138 16.44 -1.68 -5.38
C ALA A 138 15.87 -0.99 -4.13
N LEU A 139 14.60 -0.57 -4.18
CA LEU A 139 13.91 0.03 -3.02
C LEU A 139 13.66 -1.00 -1.90
N ALA A 140 13.28 -2.23 -2.23
CA ALA A 140 13.04 -3.29 -1.23
C ALA A 140 14.33 -3.76 -0.55
N GLY A 141 15.46 -3.73 -1.26
CA GLY A 141 16.78 -4.11 -0.78
C GLY A 141 17.40 -3.16 0.24
N LEU A 142 16.77 -2.01 0.51
CA LEU A 142 17.21 -1.07 1.56
C LEU A 142 17.00 -1.63 2.98
N ARG A 143 16.28 -2.75 3.14
CA ARG A 143 16.01 -3.37 4.45
C ARG A 143 16.79 -4.68 4.64
N ASP A 144 17.82 -4.63 5.50
CA ASP A 144 18.23 -5.79 6.29
C ASP A 144 17.16 -6.03 7.36
N TYR A 145 16.35 -7.08 7.24
CA TYR A 145 15.34 -7.41 8.24
C TYR A 145 15.97 -7.99 9.52
N PRO A 146 15.78 -7.39 10.72
CA PRO A 146 15.74 -8.19 11.93
C PRO A 146 14.44 -9.02 11.94
N PRO A 147 14.47 -10.28 12.42
CA PRO A 147 13.27 -11.12 12.47
C PRO A 147 12.19 -10.45 13.32
N VAL A 148 10.95 -10.44 12.80
CA VAL A 148 9.75 -10.07 13.55
C VAL A 148 9.69 -10.92 14.81
N THR A 149 10.12 -10.36 15.94
CA THR A 149 9.92 -11.00 17.23
C THR A 149 8.43 -10.99 17.49
N LYS A 150 7.82 -12.17 17.40
CA LYS A 150 6.42 -12.39 17.77
C LYS A 150 6.17 -11.75 19.13
N LYS A 151 5.18 -10.86 19.20
CA LYS A 151 4.71 -10.17 20.42
C LYS A 151 4.78 -11.12 21.62
N ALA A 152 5.41 -10.68 22.70
CA ALA A 152 5.37 -11.36 23.98
C ALA A 152 3.90 -11.58 24.38
N ARG A 153 3.49 -12.84 24.39
CA ARG A 153 2.17 -13.27 24.87
C ARG A 153 2.12 -12.88 26.35
N LYS A 154 1.35 -11.84 26.70
CA LYS A 154 1.06 -11.52 28.11
C LYS A 154 0.36 -12.73 28.73
N THR A 155 1.09 -13.51 29.51
CA THR A 155 0.54 -14.50 30.42
C THR A 155 -0.22 -13.73 31.50
N LYS A 156 -1.56 -13.84 31.50
CA LYS A 156 -2.36 -13.45 32.66
C LYS A 156 -1.95 -14.34 33.84
N ARG A 157 -1.62 -13.72 34.96
CA ARG A 157 -1.68 -14.37 36.28
C ARG A 157 -3.03 -14.05 36.90
#